data_AF-A0AAW8AJ91-F1
#
_entry.id   AF-A0AAW8AJ91-F1
#
_cell.length_a   1.000
_cell.length_b   1.000
_cell.length_c   1.000
_cell.angle_alpha   90.00
_cell.angle_beta   90.00
_cell.angle_gamma   90.00
#
_symmetry.space_group_name_H-M   'P 1'
#
loop_
_entity.id
_entity.type
_entity.pdbx_description
1 polymer ?
#
loop_
_entity_poly.entity_id
_entity_poly.type
_entity_poly.pdbx_seq_one_letter_code
_entity_poly.pdbx_strand_id
1 'polypeptide(L)'
;ADIVLSAQDSAVIKTYVALGLGIGLVAEQSSGEQEEKNLIRLDTRHLFDANTVWLGLKRGQLQRNYVWRFLELCNAGLSVEDIKRQVM
;
A
#
# COMPACT_ATOMS: atom_id res chain seq x y z
N ALA A 1 -11.33 10.77 20.24
CA ALA A 1 -11.22 9.53 19.45
C ALA A 1 -10.57 8.49 20.34
N ASP A 2 -11.11 7.27 20.37
CA ASP A 2 -10.61 6.19 21.21
C ASP A 2 -9.62 5.34 20.39
N ILE A 3 -8.35 5.75 20.38
CA ILE A 3 -7.26 5.03 19.71
C ILE A 3 -6.31 4.55 20.79
N VAL A 4 -6.35 3.25 21.09
CA VAL A 4 -5.52 2.62 22.15
C VAL A 4 -4.09 2.33 21.69
N LEU A 5 -3.85 2.25 20.38
CA LEU A 5 -2.53 1.98 19.79
C LEU A 5 -2.40 2.65 18.42
N SER A 6 -1.27 3.34 18.20
CA SER A 6 -0.86 3.88 16.90
C SER A 6 0.36 3.12 16.41
N ALA A 7 0.23 2.41 15.28
CA ALA A 7 1.30 1.58 14.70
C ALA A 7 1.83 2.18 13.38
N GLN A 8 3.08 1.85 13.04
CA GLN A 8 3.68 2.21 11.75
C GLN A 8 3.49 1.13 10.67
N ASP A 9 3.30 -0.12 11.08
CA ASP A 9 3.15 -1.26 10.18
C ASP A 9 2.00 -2.19 10.61
N SER A 10 1.52 -3.00 9.67
CA SER A 10 0.40 -3.92 9.90
C SER A 10 0.74 -5.11 10.80
N ALA A 11 2.02 -5.52 10.89
CA ALA A 11 2.40 -6.67 11.71
C ALA A 11 2.25 -6.35 13.21
N VAL A 12 2.58 -5.12 13.61
CA VAL A 12 2.31 -4.61 14.96
C VAL A 12 0.80 -4.62 15.25
N ILE A 13 -0.03 -4.10 14.34
CA ILE A 13 -1.49 -4.09 14.51
C ILE A 13 -2.02 -5.52 14.74
N LYS A 14 -1.66 -6.46 13.87
CA LYS A 14 -2.10 -7.86 13.95
C LYS A 14 -1.71 -8.54 15.26
N THR A 15 -0.48 -8.30 15.72
CA THR A 15 0.02 -8.86 16.99
C THR A 15 -0.86 -8.41 18.16
N TYR A 16 -1.18 -7.11 18.24
CA TYR A 16 -1.99 -6.59 19.35
C TYR A 16 -3.48 -6.94 19.25
N VAL A 17 -4.02 -7.08 18.03
CA VAL A 17 -5.37 -7.61 17.83
C VAL A 17 -5.43 -9.08 18.31
N ALA A 18 -4.44 -9.90 17.95
CA ALA A 18 -4.37 -11.30 18.39
C ALA A 18 -4.20 -11.46 19.91
N LEU A 19 -3.54 -10.49 20.57
CA LEU A 19 -3.44 -10.44 22.03
C LEU A 19 -4.71 -9.92 22.73
N GLY A 20 -5.73 -9.51 21.98
CA GLY A 20 -7.01 -9.05 22.53
C GLY A 20 -7.03 -7.58 22.94
N LEU A 21 -6.07 -6.76 22.48
CA LEU A 21 -6.05 -5.32 22.80
C LEU A 21 -7.25 -4.56 22.20
N GLY A 22 -7.78 -5.03 21.06
CA GLY A 22 -8.90 -4.41 20.37
C GLY A 22 -9.02 -4.88 18.92
N ILE A 23 -9.70 -4.08 18.10
CA ILE A 23 -9.80 -4.28 16.64
C ILE A 23 -8.72 -3.49 15.89
N GLY A 24 -8.37 -3.94 14.68
CA GLY A 24 -7.37 -3.29 13.84
C GLY A 24 -7.93 -2.88 12.48
N LEU A 25 -7.63 -1.66 12.04
CA LEU A 25 -7.81 -1.22 10.65
C LEU A 25 -6.46 -1.36 9.93
N VAL A 26 -6.43 -2.18 8.89
CA VAL A 26 -5.22 -2.46 8.10
C VAL A 26 -5.50 -2.32 6.62
N ALA A 27 -4.45 -2.04 5.84
CA ALA A 27 -4.54 -2.04 4.39
C ALA A 27 -4.87 -3.44 3.88
N GLU A 28 -5.71 -3.55 2.85
CA GLU A 28 -6.23 -4.84 2.39
C GLU A 28 -5.16 -5.81 1.89
N GLN A 29 -4.10 -5.26 1.30
CA GLN A 29 -2.95 -5.99 0.80
C GLN A 29 -2.06 -6.58 1.91
N SER A 30 -2.32 -6.26 3.18
CA SER A 30 -1.51 -6.78 4.30
C SER A 30 -1.82 -8.22 4.68
N SER A 31 -2.84 -8.84 4.10
CA SER A 31 -3.13 -10.28 4.26
C SER A 31 -2.18 -11.10 3.37
N GLY A 32 -1.24 -11.82 3.98
CA GLY A 32 -0.35 -12.75 3.27
C GLY A 32 -1.02 -14.11 3.00
N GLU A 33 -0.35 -14.98 2.26
CA GLU A 33 -0.83 -16.34 1.91
C GLU A 33 -1.00 -17.28 3.11
N GLN A 34 -0.37 -16.95 4.25
CA GLN A 34 -0.69 -17.59 5.53
C GLN A 34 -1.90 -16.89 6.11
N GLU A 35 -3.09 -17.43 5.84
CA GLU A 35 -4.30 -17.08 6.57
C GLU A 35 -4.00 -17.15 8.07
N GLU A 36 -4.19 -16.01 8.73
CA GLU A 36 -4.02 -15.88 10.18
C GLU A 36 -5.12 -16.70 10.83
N LYS A 37 -4.78 -17.92 11.27
CA LYS A 37 -5.72 -18.94 11.81
C LYS A 37 -6.70 -18.41 12.86
N ASN A 38 -6.40 -17.28 13.51
CA ASN A 38 -7.15 -16.71 14.61
C ASN A 38 -7.70 -15.30 14.35
N LEU A 39 -7.52 -14.73 13.15
CA LEU A 39 -7.99 -13.39 12.81
C LEU A 39 -8.88 -13.43 11.56
N ILE A 40 -10.03 -12.78 11.65
CA ILE A 40 -10.98 -12.66 10.54
C ILE A 40 -10.95 -11.23 10.04
N ARG A 41 -10.83 -11.06 8.72
CA ARG A 41 -10.96 -9.77 8.06
C ARG A 41 -12.41 -9.53 7.65
N LEU A 42 -12.92 -8.33 7.93
CA LEU A 42 -14.22 -7.85 7.46
C LEU A 42 -14.04 -6.82 6.36
N ASP A 43 -14.89 -6.86 5.32
CA ASP A 43 -14.87 -5.87 4.25
C ASP A 43 -15.51 -4.55 4.73
N THR A 44 -14.75 -3.47 4.62
CA THR A 44 -15.14 -2.12 5.02
C THR A 44 -14.99 -1.09 3.89
N ARG A 45 -14.87 -1.52 2.61
CA ARG A 45 -14.75 -0.61 1.45
C ARG A 45 -15.89 0.38 1.30
N HIS A 46 -17.06 0.06 1.84
CA HIS A 46 -18.23 0.93 1.86
C HIS A 46 -18.19 2.00 2.96
N LEU A 47 -17.21 1.93 3.87
CA LEU A 47 -17.03 2.87 4.99
C LEU A 47 -15.87 3.85 4.79
N PHE A 48 -14.91 3.52 3.90
CA PHE A 48 -13.69 4.30 3.72
C PHE A 48 -13.41 4.53 2.23
N ASP A 49 -12.94 5.73 1.89
CA ASP A 49 -12.49 6.05 0.54
C ASP A 49 -11.24 5.24 0.16
N ALA A 50 -11.06 5.02 -1.14
CA ALA A 50 -9.92 4.32 -1.68
C ALA A 50 -8.62 5.12 -1.51
N ASN A 51 -7.52 4.40 -1.32
CA ASN A 51 -6.17 4.97 -1.26
C ASN A 51 -5.40 4.64 -2.54
N THR A 52 -4.48 5.53 -2.94
CA THR A 52 -3.60 5.33 -4.11
C THR A 52 -2.14 5.28 -3.68
N VAL A 53 -1.42 4.25 -4.12
CA VAL A 53 0.04 4.16 -3.98
C VAL A 53 0.69 4.90 -5.14
N TRP A 54 1.60 5.82 -4.83
CA TRP A 54 2.24 6.69 -5.82
C TRP A 54 3.64 6.19 -6.21
N LEU A 55 3.96 6.31 -7.50
CA LEU A 55 5.31 6.12 -8.01
C LEU A 55 5.94 7.50 -8.28
N GLY A 56 6.92 7.90 -7.45
CA GLY A 56 7.52 9.23 -7.52
C GLY A 56 8.81 9.28 -8.35
N LEU A 57 8.92 10.30 -9.21
CA LEU A 57 10.16 10.67 -9.89
C LEU A 57 10.47 12.15 -9.69
N LYS A 58 11.77 12.49 -9.59
CA LYS A 58 12.21 13.89 -9.55
C LYS A 58 12.04 14.53 -10.94
N ARG A 59 11.26 15.61 -11.02
CA ARG A 59 11.08 16.40 -12.24
C ARG A 59 12.41 16.94 -12.78
N GLY A 60 12.59 16.90 -14.10
CA GLY A 60 13.79 17.37 -14.79
C GLY A 60 15.04 16.49 -14.60
N GLN A 61 14.92 15.34 -13.92
CA GLN A 61 16.03 14.42 -13.74
C GLN A 61 16.09 13.38 -14.86
N LEU A 62 17.22 13.31 -15.56
CA LEU A 62 17.48 12.20 -16.48
C LEU A 62 17.64 10.90 -15.70
N GLN A 63 16.89 9.88 -16.10
CA GLN A 63 16.90 8.54 -15.51
C GLN A 63 17.46 7.51 -16.48
N ARG A 64 18.11 6.48 -15.94
CA ARG A 64 18.57 5.33 -16.74
C ARG A 64 17.39 4.48 -17.20
N ASN A 65 17.58 3.73 -18.29
CA ASN A 65 16.52 2.93 -18.94
C ASN A 65 15.78 1.98 -17.99
N TYR A 66 16.47 1.39 -17.01
CA TYR A 66 15.84 0.48 -16.05
C TYR A 66 14.82 1.16 -15.13
N VAL A 67 14.93 2.47 -14.89
CA VAL A 67 13.95 3.21 -14.06
C VAL A 67 12.62 3.32 -14.81
N TRP A 68 12.67 3.65 -16.09
CA TRP A 68 11.46 3.68 -16.93
C TRP A 68 10.81 2.31 -17.03
N ARG A 69 11.63 1.26 -17.21
CA ARG A 69 11.14 -0.12 -17.26
C ARG A 69 10.54 -0.59 -15.93
N PHE A 70 11.08 -0.14 -14.80
CA PHE A 70 10.53 -0.46 -13.48
C PHE A 70 9.11 0.10 -13.31
N LEU A 71 8.87 1.35 -13.71
CA LEU A 71 7.54 1.96 -13.61
C LEU A 71 6.49 1.26 -14.48
N GLU A 72 6.88 0.88 -15.70
CA GLU A 72 6.05 0.10 -16.61
C GLU A 72 5.75 -1.32 -16.08
N LEU A 73 6.71 -1.94 -15.38
CA LEU A 73 6.50 -3.22 -14.70
C LEU A 73 5.55 -3.11 -13.51
N CYS A 74 5.57 -1.99 -12.77
CA CYS A 74 4.65 -1.75 -11.66
C CYS A 74 3.21 -1.51 -12.13
N ASN A 75 3.02 -0.85 -13.28
CA ASN A 75 1.71 -0.59 -13.86
C ASN A 75 1.80 -0.63 -15.39
N ALA A 76 1.28 -1.72 -15.97
CA ALA A 76 1.27 -1.94 -17.42
C ALA A 76 0.42 -0.93 -18.21
N GLY A 77 -0.40 -0.11 -17.53
CA GLY A 77 -1.14 0.99 -18.14
C GLY A 77 -0.31 2.26 -18.37
N LEU A 78 0.94 2.32 -17.88
CA LEU A 78 1.82 3.47 -18.06
C LEU A 78 2.80 3.24 -19.23
N SER A 79 2.68 4.03 -20.30
CA SER A 79 3.71 4.06 -21.35
C SER A 79 4.93 4.86 -20.88
N VAL A 80 6.13 4.35 -21.18
CA VAL A 80 7.40 5.05 -20.93
C VAL A 80 7.43 6.44 -21.58
N GLU A 81 6.81 6.57 -22.76
CA GLU A 81 6.73 7.84 -23.49
C GLU A 81 5.92 8.88 -22.72
N ASP A 82 4.78 8.48 -22.15
CA ASP A 82 3.91 9.35 -21.36
C ASP A 82 4.59 9.80 -20.07
N ILE A 83 5.25 8.89 -19.36
CA ILE A 83 5.97 9.22 -18.13
C ILE A 83 7.09 10.23 -18.43
N LYS A 84 7.88 10.00 -19.49
CA LYS A 84 8.96 10.92 -19.89
C LYS A 84 8.41 12.30 -20.24
N ARG A 85 7.33 12.37 -21.01
CA ARG A 85 6.68 13.63 -21.40
C ARG A 85 6.18 14.45 -20.19
N GLN A 86 5.77 13.79 -19.12
CA GLN A 86 5.22 14.46 -17.94
C GLN A 86 6.30 14.92 -16.94
N VAL A 87 7.45 14.23 -16.91
CA VAL A 87 8.54 14.44 -15.95
C VAL A 87 9.68 15.31 -16.52
N MET A 88 9.87 15.32 -17.84
CA MET A 88 10.81 16.20 -18.56
C MET A 88 10.20 17.58 -18.80
#